data_AF-A0A938NW13-F1
#
_entry.id   AF-A0A938NW13-F1
#
_cell.length_a   1.000
_cell.length_b   1.000
_cell.length_c   1.000
_cell.angle_alpha   90.00
_cell.angle_beta   90.00
_cell.angle_gamma   90.00
#
_symmetry.space_group_name_H-M   'P 1'
#
loop_
_entity.id
_entity.type
_entity.pdbx_description
1 polymer ?
#
loop_
_entity_poly.entity_id
_entity_poly.type
_entity_poly.pdbx_seq_one_letter_code
_entity_poly.pdbx_strand_id
1 'polypeptide(L)'
;ARDYVAAVNRQMAAAKMTADESFRRYTSGLNSYFEALLAETSRQNLEVTVVQAEFDLRADRVQLYRVLGGDWRSIVQTYRDPEAKGNEHDSK
;
A
#
# COMPACT_ATOMS: atom_id res chain seq x y z
N ALA A 1 2.72 9.00 -3.70
CA ALA A 1 2.48 7.83 -2.85
C ALA A 1 2.28 8.18 -1.36
N ARG A 2 3.25 8.80 -0.66
CA ARG A 2 3.08 9.14 0.78
C ARG A 2 1.94 10.13 1.05
N ASP A 3 1.85 11.19 0.24
CA ASP A 3 0.77 12.18 0.36
C ASP A 3 -0.60 11.58 0.05
N TYR A 4 -0.65 10.58 -0.82
CA TYR A 4 -1.86 9.83 -1.12
C TYR A 4 -2.31 9.01 0.10
N VAL A 5 -1.41 8.25 0.73
CA VAL A 5 -1.72 7.54 1.99
C VAL A 5 -2.21 8.51 3.06
N ALA A 6 -1.57 9.68 3.21
CA ALA A 6 -2.02 10.71 4.16
C ALA A 6 -3.39 11.32 3.81
N ALA A 7 -3.74 11.43 2.53
CA ALA A 7 -5.06 11.88 2.09
C ALA A 7 -6.14 10.83 2.37
N VAL A 8 -5.89 9.56 2.04
CA VAL A 8 -6.84 8.45 2.28
C VAL A 8 -7.05 8.26 3.79
N ASN A 9 -6.01 8.38 4.61
CA ASN A 9 -6.15 8.34 6.08
C ASN A 9 -7.04 9.46 6.64
N ARG A 10 -6.99 10.66 6.06
CA ARG A 10 -7.92 11.75 6.43
C ARG A 10 -9.36 11.44 6.03
N GLN A 11 -9.57 10.85 4.86
CA GLN A 11 -10.89 10.39 4.42
C GLN A 11 -11.43 9.30 5.33
N MET A 12 -10.59 8.33 5.72
CA MET A 12 -10.95 7.26 6.66
C MET A 12 -11.36 7.83 8.02
N ALA A 13 -10.64 8.82 8.55
CA ALA A 13 -11.01 9.48 9.79
C ALA A 13 -12.39 10.15 9.71
N ALA A 14 -12.67 10.86 8.62
CA ALA A 14 -13.97 11.47 8.39
C ALA A 14 -15.09 10.42 8.23
N ALA A 15 -14.85 9.35 7.47
CA ALA A 15 -15.81 8.27 7.28
C ALA A 15 -16.13 7.53 8.59
N LYS A 16 -15.15 7.35 9.46
CA LYS A 16 -15.36 6.80 10.80
C LYS A 16 -16.30 7.68 11.64
N MET A 17 -16.04 8.99 11.68
CA MET A 17 -16.92 9.93 12.40
C MET A 17 -18.34 9.92 11.83
N THR A 18 -18.48 9.85 10.51
CA THR A 18 -19.78 9.78 9.85
C THR A 18 -20.52 8.48 10.17
N ALA A 19 -19.86 7.32 10.12
CA ALA A 19 -20.47 6.04 10.48
C ALA A 19 -20.92 6.02 11.95
N ASP A 20 -20.08 6.50 12.86
CA ASP A 20 -20.39 6.57 14.29
C ASP A 20 -21.59 7.49 14.57
N GLU A 21 -21.69 8.62 13.87
CA GLU A 21 -22.81 9.55 13.98
C GLU A 21 -24.11 8.99 13.35
N SER A 22 -24.03 8.41 12.16
CA SER A 22 -25.18 7.79 11.48
C SER A 22 -25.76 6.65 12.29
N PHE A 23 -24.91 5.82 12.91
CA PHE A 23 -25.35 4.76 13.80
C PHE A 23 -26.03 5.32 15.06
N ARG A 24 -25.46 6.35 15.69
CA ARG A 24 -26.09 7.03 16.83
C ARG A 24 -27.48 7.57 16.47
N ARG A 25 -27.62 8.24 15.33
CA ARG A 25 -28.91 8.76 14.83
C ARG A 25 -29.93 7.66 14.54
N TYR A 26 -29.48 6.54 13.99
CA TYR A 26 -30.33 5.36 13.80
C TYR A 26 -30.85 4.84 15.16
N THR A 27 -29.97 4.66 16.14
CA THR A 27 -30.38 4.16 17.47
C THR A 27 -31.29 5.12 18.22
N SER A 28 -31.23 6.42 17.93
CA SER A 28 -32.15 7.43 18.47
C SER A 28 -33.43 7.61 17.65
N GLY A 29 -33.62 6.83 16.58
CA GLY A 29 -34.79 6.90 15.70
C GLY A 29 -34.84 8.12 14.78
N LEU A 30 -33.73 8.85 14.60
CA LEU A 30 -33.63 10.05 13.76
C LEU A 30 -33.37 9.72 12.29
N ASN A 31 -32.70 8.60 12.00
CA ASN A 31 -32.36 8.17 10.63
C ASN A 31 -32.75 6.70 10.40
N SER A 32 -32.89 6.32 9.12
CA SER A 32 -33.17 4.93 8.74
C SER A 32 -31.93 4.04 8.92
N TYR A 33 -32.15 2.74 9.17
CA TYR A 33 -31.06 1.76 9.25
C TYR A 33 -30.24 1.69 7.95
N PHE A 34 -30.88 1.91 6.80
CA PHE A 34 -30.20 1.88 5.51
C PHE A 34 -29.12 2.96 5.39
N GLU A 35 -29.37 4.17 5.92
CA GLU A 35 -28.36 5.24 5.94
C GLU A 35 -27.16 4.90 6.83
N ALA A 36 -27.40 4.28 8.00
CA ALA A 36 -26.33 3.80 8.86
C ALA A 36 -25.50 2.71 8.17
N LEU A 37 -26.16 1.77 7.48
CA LEU A 37 -25.49 0.71 6.72
C LEU A 37 -24.67 1.27 5.55
N LEU A 38 -25.18 2.29 4.85
CA LEU A 38 -24.48 2.94 3.75
C LEU A 38 -23.21 3.65 4.26
N ALA A 39 -23.30 4.37 5.38
CA ALA A 39 -22.17 5.02 6.01
C ALA A 39 -21.10 4.01 6.46
N GLU A 40 -21.52 2.90 7.06
CA GLU A 40 -20.62 1.82 7.48
C GLU A 40 -19.95 1.12 6.28
N THR A 41 -20.71 0.86 5.21
CA THR A 41 -20.16 0.28 3.97
C THR A 41 -19.11 1.22 3.35
N SER A 42 -19.37 2.53 3.34
CA SER A 42 -18.40 3.53 2.87
C SER A 42 -17.11 3.52 3.72
N ARG A 43 -17.23 3.42 5.05
CA ARG A 43 -16.10 3.31 5.96
C ARG A 43 -15.26 2.05 5.68
N GLN A 44 -15.89 0.89 5.51
CA GLN A 44 -15.21 -0.37 5.23
C GLN A 44 -14.48 -0.37 3.88
N ASN A 45 -15.09 0.22 2.84
CA ASN A 45 -14.42 0.40 1.55
C ASN A 45 -13.16 1.29 1.66
N LEU A 46 -13.20 2.32 2.52
CA LEU A 46 -12.03 3.15 2.80
C LEU A 46 -10.95 2.39 3.59
N GLU A 47 -11.31 1.47 4.49
CA GLU A 47 -10.32 0.61 5.16
C GLU A 47 -9.51 -0.21 4.16
N VAL A 48 -10.19 -0.86 3.22
CA VAL A 48 -9.54 -1.61 2.13
C VAL A 48 -8.63 -0.69 1.31
N THR A 49 -9.09 0.52 1.01
CA THR A 49 -8.32 1.52 0.25
C THR A 49 -7.06 1.96 0.99
N VAL A 50 -7.12 2.17 2.31
CA VAL A 50 -5.93 2.50 3.13
C VAL A 50 -4.90 1.38 3.05
N VAL A 51 -5.33 0.13 3.25
CA VAL A 51 -4.44 -1.03 3.20
C VAL A 51 -3.77 -1.16 1.83
N GLN A 52 -4.54 -0.99 0.76
CA GLN A 52 -3.98 -1.01 -0.60
C GLN A 52 -2.98 0.13 -0.83
N ALA A 53 -3.30 1.35 -0.41
CA ALA A 53 -2.41 2.50 -0.57
C ALA A 53 -1.08 2.33 0.19
N GLU A 54 -1.12 1.72 1.39
CA GLU A 54 0.08 1.39 2.15
C GLU A 54 0.91 0.28 1.50
N PHE A 55 0.24 -0.73 0.94
CA PHE A 55 0.89 -1.79 0.17
C PHE A 55 1.60 -1.21 -1.04
N ASP A 56 0.91 -0.38 -1.84
CA ASP A 56 1.45 0.24 -3.05
C ASP A 56 2.68 1.09 -2.71
N LEU A 57 2.63 1.89 -1.65
CA LEU A 57 3.78 2.66 -1.19
C LEU A 57 5.00 1.78 -0.87
N ARG A 58 4.79 0.59 -0.30
CA ARG A 58 5.89 -0.35 0.01
C ARG A 58 6.38 -1.03 -1.27
N ALA A 59 5.47 -1.45 -2.15
CA ALA A 59 5.80 -2.06 -3.43
C ALA A 59 6.64 -1.10 -4.29
N ASP A 60 6.24 0.17 -4.37
CA ASP A 60 6.98 1.24 -5.06
C ASP A 60 8.40 1.39 -4.52
N ARG A 61 8.58 1.34 -3.20
CA ARG A 61 9.91 1.43 -2.58
C ARG A 61 10.79 0.23 -2.95
N VAL A 62 10.23 -0.98 -2.91
CA VAL A 62 10.96 -2.20 -3.29
C VAL A 62 11.31 -2.14 -4.79
N GLN A 63 10.38 -1.68 -5.62
CA GLN A 63 10.61 -1.56 -7.06
C GLN A 63 11.68 -0.53 -7.37
N LEU A 64 11.64 0.64 -6.72
CA LEU A 64 12.68 1.66 -6.86
C LEU A 64 14.06 1.09 -6.47
N TYR A 65 14.15 0.36 -5.36
CA TYR A 65 15.40 -0.30 -4.95
C TYR A 65 15.93 -1.26 -6.02
N ARG A 66 15.05 -2.08 -6.62
CA ARG A 66 15.41 -3.01 -7.70
C ARG A 66 15.87 -2.29 -8.97
N VAL A 67 15.15 -1.24 -9.38
CA VAL A 67 15.42 -0.49 -10.63
C VAL A 67 16.73 0.29 -10.55
N LEU A 68 17.09 0.83 -9.38
CA LEU A 68 18.35 1.55 -9.19
C LEU A 68 19.60 0.64 -9.14
N GLY A 69 19.47 -0.63 -9.51
CA GLY A 69 20.57 -1.60 -9.56
C GLY A 69 20.52 -2.68 -8.48
N GLY A 70 19.46 -2.72 -7.67
CA GLY A 70 19.26 -3.77 -6.67
C GLY A 70 20.44 -3.93 -5.72
N ASP A 71 20.81 -5.17 -5.40
CA ASP A 71 22.03 -5.48 -4.64
C ASP A 71 23.26 -5.14 -5.49
N TRP A 72 23.66 -3.87 -5.45
CA TRP A 72 24.87 -3.33 -6.05
C TRP A 72 26.11 -4.18 -5.70
N ARG A 73 26.06 -4.97 -4.61
CA ARG A 73 27.09 -5.96 -4.28
C ARG A 73 27.26 -7.01 -5.36
N SER A 74 26.20 -7.54 -5.95
CA SER A 74 26.31 -8.53 -7.04
C SER A 74 26.94 -7.94 -8.29
N ILE A 75 26.60 -6.69 -8.62
CA ILE A 75 27.20 -5.94 -9.73
C ILE A 75 28.69 -5.69 -9.44
N VAL A 76 29.02 -5.24 -8.22
CA VAL A 76 30.42 -5.00 -7.81
C VAL A 76 31.22 -6.31 -7.69
N GLN A 77 30.63 -7.43 -7.27
CA GLN A 77 31.27 -8.75 -7.29
C GLN A 77 31.63 -9.15 -8.72
N THR A 78 30.73 -8.90 -9.67
CA THR A 78 30.95 -9.22 -11.10
C THR A 78 32.10 -8.41 -11.70
N TYR A 79 32.35 -7.19 -11.22
CA TYR A 79 33.51 -6.38 -11.63
C TYR A 79 34.78 -6.63 -10.80
N ARG A 80 34.65 -7.14 -9.57
CA ARG A 80 35.77 -7.44 -8.68
C ARG A 80 36.51 -8.71 -9.08
N ASP A 81 35.78 -9.71 -9.59
CA ASP A 81 36.32 -10.97 -10.13
C ASP A 81 35.93 -11.14 -11.61
N PRO A 82 36.61 -10.46 -12.56
CA PRO A 82 36.32 -10.61 -13.98
C PRO A 82 36.63 -12.03 -14.52
N GLU A 83 37.41 -12.83 -13.78
CA GLU A 83 37.85 -14.17 -14.19
C GLU A 83 36.78 -15.26 -14.01
N ALA A 84 35.69 -15.01 -13.27
CA ALA A 84 34.68 -16.03 -12.98
C ALA A 84 33.85 -16.48 -14.20
N LYS A 85 33.88 -15.73 -15.32
CA LYS A 85 33.15 -16.09 -16.57
C LYS A 85 34.03 -16.70 -17.66
N GLY A 86 35.34 -16.87 -17.43
CA GLY A 86 36.28 -17.39 -18.44
C GLY A 86 36.28 -18.91 -18.59
N ASN A 87 35.63 -19.65 -17.68
CA ASN A 87 35.95 -21.06 -17.45
C ASN A 87 34.86 -22.02 -17.96
N GLU A 88 33.70 -21.50 -18.37
CA GLU A 88 32.55 -22.32 -18.82
C GLU A 88 32.50 -22.55 -20.33
N HIS A 89 33.34 -21.86 -21.12
CA HIS A 89 33.36 -22.01 -22.58
C HIS A 89 34.51 -22.86 -23.14
N ASP A 90 35.40 -23.37 -22.29
CA ASP A 90 36.53 -24.23 -22.70
C ASP A 90 36.42 -25.62 -22.04
N SER A 91 35.38 -26.36 -22.39
CA SER A 91 35.36 -27.82 -22.29
C SER A 91 34.51 -28.36 -23.42
N LYS A 92 35.21 -28.93 -24.41
CA LYS A 92 34.68 -29.80 -25.46
C LYS A 92 33.90 -30.98 -24.89
#